data_AF-A0A0F3KWN9-F1
#
_entry.id   AF-A0A0F3KWN9-F1
#
_cell.length_a   1.000
_cell.length_b   1.000
_cell.length_c   1.000
_cell.angle_alpha   90.00
_cell.angle_beta   90.00
_cell.angle_gamma   90.00
#
_symmetry.space_group_name_H-M   'P 1'
#
loop_
_entity.id
_entity.type
_entity.pdbx_description
1 polymer ?
#
loop_
_entity_poly.entity_id
_entity_poly.type
_entity_poly.pdbx_seq_one_letter_code
_entity_poly.pdbx_strand_id
1 'polypeptide(L)'
;MFITNKATPEELLSEFLRGHDAPDIESEFRDLAHNNDLCPQFTERVDMVLQSYARHHTYVDDIQAMNDQGVDIFFRYRADGMESKNVGIQIKSYKEIEDSLKKDREGEPLESKLASQYLDAKSKHGVKIYYIFLCGDGALVSHANLERRIRAKYSSMDDVVVVGPKKAWAFYSLHDYEIAAHCASILCDGDYVLQRARESLNDFKASQQRMLIAWVLLQLEGERYVDVGELQDYGVGYGADDEEDDDLSEDMANLIDRLERYADLEYLDGETYKIDPSAFPELCALYFDLRVRHGISGGGAIRYLHSLLV
;
A
#
# COMPACT_ATOMS: atom_id res chain seq x y z
N MET A 1 3.37 16.44 8.69
CA MET A 1 2.53 16.79 7.51
C MET A 1 1.07 17.04 7.91
N PHE A 2 0.35 17.84 7.14
CA PHE A 2 -1.08 18.14 7.31
C PHE A 2 -1.92 17.53 6.18
N ILE A 3 -3.15 17.11 6.52
CA ILE A 3 -4.12 16.71 5.49
C ILE A 3 -4.54 17.95 4.70
N THR A 4 -4.41 17.86 3.38
CA THR A 4 -4.82 18.88 2.42
C THR A 4 -5.86 18.34 1.43
N ASN A 5 -6.00 17.01 1.34
CA ASN A 5 -6.99 16.33 0.50
C ASN A 5 -8.07 15.68 1.37
N LYS A 6 -9.34 15.81 0.98
CA LYS A 6 -10.49 15.26 1.72
C LYS A 6 -10.89 13.86 1.26
N ALA A 7 -9.97 13.11 0.66
CA ALA A 7 -10.19 11.72 0.30
C ALA A 7 -10.74 10.95 1.50
N THR A 8 -11.77 10.17 1.28
CA THR A 8 -12.43 9.32 2.26
C THR A 8 -11.78 7.93 2.32
N PRO A 9 -11.96 7.16 3.41
CA PRO A 9 -11.42 5.80 3.48
C PRO A 9 -11.81 4.89 2.30
N GLU A 10 -13.04 5.02 1.81
CA GLU A 10 -13.53 4.34 0.61
C GLU A 10 -12.73 4.73 -0.64
N GLU A 11 -12.43 6.01 -0.81
CA GLU A 11 -11.64 6.50 -1.94
C GLU A 11 -10.19 6.02 -1.83
N LEU A 12 -9.59 6.04 -0.64
CA LEU A 12 -8.24 5.48 -0.45
C LEU A 12 -8.18 3.98 -0.75
N LEU A 13 -9.13 3.19 -0.23
CA LEU A 13 -9.23 1.77 -0.59
C LEU A 13 -9.40 1.58 -2.09
N SER A 14 -10.22 2.41 -2.73
CA SER A 14 -10.40 2.36 -4.18
C SER A 14 -9.12 2.72 -4.95
N GLU A 15 -8.29 3.63 -4.44
CA GLU A 15 -6.97 3.94 -5.02
C GLU A 15 -6.00 2.76 -4.90
N PHE A 16 -5.89 2.11 -3.73
CA PHE A 16 -5.11 0.86 -3.61
C PHE A 16 -5.56 -0.20 -4.61
N LEU A 17 -6.87 -0.33 -4.81
CA LEU A 17 -7.46 -1.30 -5.74
C LEU A 17 -7.38 -0.85 -7.21
N ARG A 18 -7.09 0.42 -7.50
CA ARG A 18 -6.80 0.93 -8.85
C ARG A 18 -5.32 0.81 -9.20
N GLY A 19 -4.46 0.74 -8.18
CA GLY A 19 -3.01 0.57 -8.32
C GLY A 19 -2.59 -0.68 -9.08
N HIS A 20 -1.28 -0.95 -9.05
CA HIS A 20 -0.67 -2.00 -9.85
C HIS A 20 -1.19 -3.40 -9.49
N ASP A 21 -1.42 -4.21 -10.51
CA ASP A 21 -1.66 -5.63 -10.36
C ASP A 21 -0.40 -6.28 -9.78
N ALA A 22 -0.56 -7.23 -8.84
CA ALA A 22 0.56 -8.03 -8.39
C ALA A 22 1.19 -8.81 -9.56
N PRO A 23 2.51 -9.09 -9.52
CA PRO A 23 3.11 -10.11 -10.38
C PRO A 23 2.38 -11.45 -10.22
N ASP A 24 2.57 -12.38 -11.15
CA ASP A 24 1.83 -13.66 -11.27
C ASP A 24 2.13 -14.65 -10.11
N ILE A 25 1.95 -14.21 -8.86
CA ILE A 25 2.20 -14.91 -7.60
C ILE A 25 0.89 -15.17 -6.84
N GLU A 26 -0.27 -14.81 -7.40
CA GLU A 26 -1.58 -15.02 -6.74
C GLU A 26 -1.91 -16.51 -6.49
N SER A 27 -1.15 -17.43 -7.08
CA SER A 27 -1.22 -18.87 -6.79
C SER A 27 -0.97 -19.19 -5.31
N GLU A 28 -0.29 -18.30 -4.57
CA GLU A 28 -0.06 -18.41 -3.12
C GLU A 28 -1.36 -18.38 -2.31
N PHE A 29 -2.46 -17.81 -2.84
CA PHE A 29 -3.77 -17.89 -2.19
C PHE A 29 -4.25 -19.33 -1.93
N ARG A 30 -3.69 -20.32 -2.63
CA ARG A 30 -3.99 -21.74 -2.44
C ARG A 30 -3.68 -22.23 -1.03
N ASP A 31 -2.63 -21.69 -0.42
CA ASP A 31 -2.11 -22.15 0.87
C ASP A 31 -2.70 -21.37 2.05
N LEU A 32 -3.54 -20.35 1.78
CA LEU A 32 -4.13 -19.47 2.78
C LEU A 32 -5.56 -19.89 3.13
N ALA A 33 -5.84 -20.00 4.43
CA ALA A 33 -7.16 -20.29 4.95
C ALA A 33 -7.97 -19.00 5.16
N HIS A 34 -9.27 -19.07 4.84
CA HIS A 34 -10.20 -17.91 4.92
C HIS A 34 -10.16 -17.21 6.28
N ASN A 35 -10.40 -17.96 7.37
CA ASN A 35 -10.54 -17.37 8.71
C ASN A 35 -9.21 -17.14 9.44
N ASN A 36 -8.16 -17.90 9.11
CA ASN A 36 -6.90 -17.86 9.86
C ASN A 36 -5.88 -16.93 9.21
N ASP A 37 -5.97 -16.72 7.89
CA ASP A 37 -4.98 -15.96 7.13
C ASP A 37 -5.64 -14.79 6.39
N LEU A 38 -6.63 -15.04 5.54
CA LEU A 38 -7.22 -14.01 4.67
C LEU A 38 -7.96 -12.93 5.47
N CYS A 39 -8.95 -13.30 6.28
CA CYS A 39 -9.74 -12.35 7.04
C CYS A 39 -8.89 -11.49 8.00
N PRO A 40 -7.99 -12.07 8.83
CA PRO A 40 -7.10 -11.29 9.68
C PRO A 40 -6.23 -10.32 8.88
N GLN A 41 -5.57 -10.80 7.83
CA GLN A 41 -4.65 -9.96 7.08
C GLN A 41 -5.37 -8.81 6.37
N PHE A 42 -6.48 -9.06 5.66
CA PHE A 42 -7.26 -7.98 5.05
C PHE A 42 -7.82 -7.00 6.09
N THR A 43 -8.19 -7.49 7.28
CA THR A 43 -8.64 -6.62 8.37
C THR A 43 -7.51 -5.68 8.80
N GLU A 44 -6.29 -6.19 8.98
CA GLU A 44 -5.11 -5.37 9.29
C GLU A 44 -4.82 -4.33 8.19
N ARG A 45 -4.89 -4.72 6.91
CA ARG A 45 -4.67 -3.78 5.79
C ARG A 45 -5.70 -2.65 5.79
N VAL A 46 -6.98 -2.97 5.99
CA VAL A 46 -8.07 -1.98 6.09
C VAL A 46 -7.90 -1.11 7.34
N ASP A 47 -7.53 -1.70 8.47
CA ASP A 47 -7.25 -0.96 9.71
C ASP A 47 -6.11 0.03 9.53
N MET A 48 -5.05 -0.34 8.84
CA MET A 48 -3.95 0.57 8.52
C MET A 48 -4.39 1.77 7.65
N VAL A 49 -5.33 1.58 6.73
CA VAL A 49 -5.94 2.69 5.97
C VAL A 49 -6.72 3.61 6.92
N LEU A 50 -7.53 3.07 7.83
CA LEU A 50 -8.34 3.88 8.75
C LEU A 50 -7.46 4.60 9.79
N GLN A 51 -6.45 3.91 10.34
CA GLN A 51 -5.51 4.48 11.29
C GLN A 51 -4.71 5.65 10.71
N SER A 52 -4.52 5.71 9.40
CA SER A 52 -3.86 6.85 8.75
C SER A 52 -4.59 8.16 9.02
N TYR A 53 -5.92 8.15 9.10
CA TYR A 53 -6.70 9.33 9.51
C TYR A 53 -6.44 9.70 10.97
N ALA A 54 -6.45 8.73 11.88
CA ALA A 54 -6.19 8.97 13.31
C ALA A 54 -4.79 9.58 13.53
N ARG A 55 -3.78 9.06 12.81
CA ARG A 55 -2.40 9.59 12.83
C ARG A 55 -2.33 11.03 12.36
N HIS A 56 -3.22 11.45 11.48
CA HIS A 56 -3.33 12.83 11.02
C HIS A 56 -4.44 13.63 11.74
N HIS A 57 -4.78 13.25 12.98
CA HIS A 57 -5.77 13.91 13.84
C HIS A 57 -7.18 14.03 13.22
N THR A 58 -7.53 13.09 12.34
CA THR A 58 -8.86 12.97 11.76
C THR A 58 -9.58 11.78 12.41
N TYR A 59 -10.87 11.97 12.71
CA TYR A 59 -11.67 10.94 13.37
C TYR A 59 -12.31 10.03 12.32
N VAL A 60 -12.02 8.74 12.41
CA VAL A 60 -12.70 7.68 11.67
C VAL A 60 -13.26 6.70 12.70
N ASP A 61 -14.53 6.36 12.54
CA ASP A 61 -15.23 5.45 13.46
C ASP A 61 -14.90 3.98 13.16
N ASP A 62 -15.14 3.15 14.18
CA ASP A 62 -15.13 1.68 14.31
C ASP A 62 -14.88 0.80 13.05
N ILE A 63 -13.94 -0.14 13.19
CA ILE A 63 -13.85 -1.38 12.39
C ILE A 63 -14.45 -2.50 13.21
N GLN A 64 -15.42 -3.21 12.64
CA GLN A 64 -15.98 -4.41 13.23
C GLN A 64 -15.77 -5.59 12.29
N ALA A 65 -14.89 -6.53 12.67
CA ALA A 65 -14.89 -7.86 12.06
C ALA A 65 -16.16 -8.60 12.54
N MET A 66 -17.16 -8.74 11.68
CA MET A 66 -18.40 -9.47 11.97
C MET A 66 -18.39 -10.85 11.32
N ASN A 67 -19.01 -11.84 11.99
CA ASN A 67 -19.30 -13.16 11.43
C ASN A 67 -20.74 -13.25 10.89
N ASP A 68 -20.89 -14.02 9.80
CA ASP A 68 -22.11 -14.70 9.28
C ASP A 68 -23.30 -13.89 8.72
N GLN A 69 -23.18 -12.57 8.49
CA GLN A 69 -24.26 -11.76 7.90
C GLN A 69 -23.96 -11.23 6.50
N GLY A 70 -23.18 -11.98 5.73
CA GLY A 70 -22.83 -11.63 4.34
C GLY A 70 -21.76 -10.55 4.21
N VAL A 71 -20.98 -10.31 5.27
CA VAL A 71 -19.82 -9.42 5.28
C VAL A 71 -18.76 -10.08 6.14
N ASP A 72 -17.51 -10.14 5.67
CA ASP A 72 -16.39 -10.65 6.45
C ASP A 72 -15.67 -9.51 7.20
N ILE A 73 -15.57 -8.32 6.58
CA ILE A 73 -15.03 -7.11 7.22
C ILE A 73 -16.02 -5.96 7.04
N PHE A 74 -16.43 -5.36 8.15
CA PHE A 74 -17.33 -4.22 8.17
C PHE A 74 -16.65 -3.02 8.82
N PHE A 75 -16.76 -1.85 8.22
CA PHE A 75 -16.35 -0.62 8.88
C PHE A 75 -17.31 0.52 8.56
N ARG A 76 -17.36 1.47 9.48
CA ARG A 76 -18.21 2.66 9.35
C ARG A 76 -17.33 3.88 9.50
N TYR A 77 -17.41 4.80 8.57
CA TYR A 77 -16.74 6.09 8.71
C TYR A 77 -17.71 7.24 8.50
N ARG A 78 -17.33 8.40 9.04
CA ARG A 78 -18.04 9.64 8.84
C ARG A 78 -17.08 10.69 8.32
N ALA A 79 -17.29 11.14 7.09
CA ALA A 79 -16.58 12.30 6.56
C ALA A 79 -17.20 13.59 7.12
N ASP A 80 -16.40 14.65 7.21
CA ASP A 80 -16.85 15.95 7.74
C ASP A 80 -18.12 16.44 7.04
N GLY A 81 -19.17 16.69 7.85
CA GLY A 81 -20.46 17.18 7.36
C GLY A 81 -21.29 16.15 6.58
N MET A 82 -20.85 14.89 6.47
CA MET A 82 -21.58 13.81 5.80
C MET A 82 -22.26 12.86 6.79
N GLU A 83 -23.24 12.12 6.27
CA GLU A 83 -23.81 10.97 6.96
C GLU A 83 -22.77 9.85 7.08
N SER A 84 -22.92 9.02 8.11
CA SER A 84 -22.09 7.83 8.27
C SER A 84 -22.27 6.89 7.09
N LYS A 85 -21.16 6.48 6.47
CA LYS A 85 -21.12 5.47 5.41
C LYS A 85 -20.68 4.14 5.98
N ASN A 86 -21.44 3.10 5.67
CA ASN A 86 -21.12 1.71 6.03
C ASN A 86 -20.50 1.02 4.82
N VAL A 87 -19.35 0.38 5.00
CA VAL A 87 -18.67 -0.39 3.94
C VAL A 87 -18.58 -1.84 4.39
N GLY A 88 -18.90 -2.75 3.46
CA GLY A 88 -18.77 -4.18 3.67
C GLY A 88 -17.78 -4.78 2.69
N ILE A 89 -16.94 -5.69 3.16
CA ILE A 89 -16.02 -6.48 2.36
C ILE A 89 -16.36 -7.95 2.55
N GLN A 90 -16.56 -8.65 1.43
CA GLN A 90 -16.69 -10.09 1.38
C GLN A 90 -15.48 -10.66 0.65
N ILE A 91 -14.78 -11.55 1.33
CA ILE A 91 -13.64 -12.30 0.84
C ILE A 91 -14.14 -13.67 0.39
N LYS A 92 -13.55 -14.20 -0.68
CA LYS A 92 -13.75 -15.58 -1.13
C LYS A 92 -12.40 -16.24 -1.34
N SER A 93 -12.14 -17.26 -0.51
CA SER A 93 -10.89 -18.01 -0.53
C SER A 93 -10.70 -18.85 -1.80
N TYR A 94 -9.46 -19.24 -2.07
CA TYR A 94 -9.12 -20.13 -3.19
C TYR A 94 -9.96 -21.41 -3.15
N LYS A 95 -10.09 -22.00 -1.95
CA LYS A 95 -10.87 -23.21 -1.73
C LYS A 95 -12.35 -23.02 -2.06
N GLU A 96 -12.97 -21.91 -1.65
CA GLU A 96 -14.37 -21.61 -2.00
C GLU A 96 -14.57 -21.46 -3.51
N ILE A 97 -13.61 -20.83 -4.18
CA ILE A 97 -13.62 -20.67 -5.64
C ILE A 97 -13.55 -22.05 -6.32
N GLU A 98 -12.59 -22.89 -5.95
CA GLU A 98 -12.45 -24.26 -6.48
C GLU A 98 -13.69 -25.10 -6.22
N ASP A 99 -14.22 -25.08 -4.99
CA ASP A 99 -15.43 -25.81 -4.63
C ASP A 99 -16.63 -25.35 -5.47
N SER A 100 -16.71 -24.07 -5.81
CA SER A 100 -17.75 -23.52 -6.68
C SER A 100 -17.64 -23.95 -8.15
N LEU A 101 -16.45 -24.33 -8.60
CA LEU A 101 -16.14 -24.73 -9.97
C LEU A 101 -16.32 -26.24 -10.21
N LYS A 102 -16.46 -27.05 -9.15
CA LYS A 102 -16.69 -28.50 -9.25
C LYS A 102 -18.01 -28.80 -9.98
N LYS A 103 -17.96 -29.80 -10.89
CA LYS A 103 -19.14 -30.24 -11.67
C LYS A 103 -20.24 -30.83 -10.79
N ASP A 104 -19.86 -31.58 -9.77
CA ASP A 104 -20.77 -32.25 -8.84
C ASP A 104 -21.00 -31.43 -7.57
N ARG A 105 -20.90 -30.09 -7.65
CA ARG A 105 -21.06 -29.24 -6.47
C ARG A 105 -22.46 -29.42 -5.88
N GLU A 106 -22.52 -29.59 -4.56
CA GLU A 106 -23.76 -29.54 -3.80
C GLU A 106 -23.97 -28.10 -3.33
N GLY A 107 -25.10 -27.49 -3.72
CA GLY A 107 -25.48 -26.15 -3.29
C GLY A 107 -25.60 -25.11 -4.42
N GLU A 108 -25.84 -23.87 -4.02
CA GLU A 108 -26.05 -22.77 -4.95
C GLU A 108 -24.75 -22.31 -5.63
N PRO A 109 -24.82 -21.77 -6.87
CA PRO A 109 -23.66 -21.12 -7.50
C PRO A 109 -23.09 -20.00 -6.62
N LEU A 110 -21.76 -19.84 -6.62
CA LEU A 110 -21.10 -18.77 -5.87
C LEU A 110 -21.65 -17.38 -6.24
N GLU A 111 -21.99 -17.18 -7.51
CA GLU A 111 -22.61 -15.94 -7.98
C GLU A 111 -23.95 -15.67 -7.28
N SER A 112 -24.76 -16.71 -7.03
CA SER A 112 -26.04 -16.60 -6.32
C SER A 112 -25.84 -16.40 -4.82
N LYS A 113 -24.90 -17.14 -4.22
CA LYS A 113 -24.52 -16.97 -2.81
C LYS A 113 -24.08 -15.54 -2.52
N LEU A 114 -23.19 -14.98 -3.34
CA LEU A 114 -22.73 -13.59 -3.22
C LEU A 114 -23.87 -12.58 -3.33
N ALA A 115 -24.87 -12.84 -4.18
CA ALA A 115 -26.00 -11.93 -4.34
C ALA A 115 -26.91 -11.94 -3.11
N SER A 116 -27.11 -13.12 -2.52
CA SER A 116 -27.81 -13.27 -1.23
C SER A 116 -27.07 -12.53 -0.11
N GLN A 117 -25.75 -12.73 -0.02
CA GLN A 117 -24.89 -12.06 0.96
C GLN A 117 -24.91 -10.53 0.82
N TYR A 118 -24.89 -10.01 -0.41
CA TYR A 118 -25.02 -8.57 -0.67
C TYR A 118 -26.37 -8.00 -0.20
N LEU A 119 -27.49 -8.69 -0.49
CA LEU A 119 -28.82 -8.26 -0.04
C LEU A 119 -28.94 -8.26 1.48
N ASP A 120 -28.34 -9.26 2.14
CA ASP A 120 -28.24 -9.34 3.59
C ASP A 120 -27.41 -8.18 4.16
N ALA A 121 -26.25 -7.89 3.58
CA ALA A 121 -25.39 -6.78 3.97
C ALA A 121 -26.11 -5.42 3.85
N LYS A 122 -26.85 -5.22 2.76
CA LYS A 122 -27.65 -4.00 2.52
C LYS A 122 -28.79 -3.86 3.52
N SER A 123 -29.55 -4.92 3.76
CA SER A 123 -30.76 -4.88 4.59
C SER A 123 -30.45 -4.84 6.10
N LYS A 124 -29.47 -5.61 6.56
CA LYS A 124 -29.13 -5.75 7.99
C LYS A 124 -28.18 -4.66 8.47
N HIS A 125 -27.17 -4.34 7.66
CA HIS A 125 -26.10 -3.42 8.07
C HIS A 125 -26.15 -2.08 7.34
N GLY A 126 -27.09 -1.87 6.41
CA GLY A 126 -27.19 -0.61 5.66
C GLY A 126 -25.93 -0.31 4.84
N VAL A 127 -25.20 -1.35 4.41
CA VAL A 127 -23.97 -1.21 3.63
C VAL A 127 -24.22 -0.31 2.43
N LYS A 128 -23.36 0.69 2.23
CA LYS A 128 -23.43 1.64 1.11
C LYS A 128 -22.55 1.20 -0.04
N ILE A 129 -21.34 0.72 0.22
CA ILE A 129 -20.43 0.13 -0.76
C ILE A 129 -20.03 -1.28 -0.32
N TYR A 130 -20.04 -2.22 -1.27
CA TYR A 130 -19.78 -3.63 -1.02
C TYR A 130 -18.65 -4.15 -1.91
N TYR A 131 -17.51 -4.50 -1.31
CA TYR A 131 -16.37 -5.07 -2.01
C TYR A 131 -16.42 -6.59 -2.00
N ILE A 132 -16.09 -7.21 -3.12
CA ILE A 132 -15.96 -8.67 -3.26
C ILE A 132 -14.51 -8.98 -3.66
N PHE A 133 -13.72 -9.51 -2.73
CA PHE A 133 -12.35 -9.96 -2.97
C PHE A 133 -12.35 -11.42 -3.37
N LEU A 134 -11.83 -11.70 -4.58
CA LEU A 134 -11.68 -13.05 -5.10
C LEU A 134 -10.22 -13.50 -4.94
N CYS A 135 -9.93 -14.24 -3.89
CA CYS A 135 -8.61 -14.76 -3.56
C CYS A 135 -8.36 -16.09 -4.28
N GLY A 136 -8.40 -16.06 -5.61
CA GLY A 136 -8.10 -17.21 -6.47
C GLY A 136 -6.80 -17.01 -7.24
N ASP A 137 -6.53 -17.86 -8.23
CA ASP A 137 -5.44 -17.69 -9.19
C ASP A 137 -5.96 -17.13 -10.53
N GLY A 138 -5.54 -15.92 -10.91
CA GLY A 138 -5.99 -15.23 -12.13
C GLY A 138 -5.38 -15.80 -13.41
N ALA A 139 -4.26 -16.53 -13.32
CA ALA A 139 -3.65 -17.23 -14.44
C ALA A 139 -4.44 -18.49 -14.83
N LEU A 140 -5.22 -19.06 -13.90
CA LEU A 140 -6.11 -20.19 -14.21
C LEU A 140 -7.34 -19.72 -14.99
N VAL A 141 -7.50 -20.26 -16.21
CA VAL A 141 -8.62 -19.94 -17.11
C VAL A 141 -9.99 -20.16 -16.44
N SER A 142 -10.13 -21.18 -15.59
CA SER A 142 -11.36 -21.48 -14.85
C SER A 142 -11.73 -20.37 -13.86
N HIS A 143 -10.74 -19.87 -13.11
CA HIS A 143 -10.90 -18.77 -12.15
C HIS A 143 -11.16 -17.45 -12.85
N ALA A 144 -10.40 -17.12 -13.88
CA ALA A 144 -10.60 -15.92 -14.69
C ALA A 144 -12.02 -15.90 -15.31
N ASN A 145 -12.54 -17.05 -15.74
CA ASN A 145 -13.91 -17.15 -16.25
C ASN A 145 -14.96 -16.97 -15.15
N LEU A 146 -14.73 -17.48 -13.94
CA LEU A 146 -15.62 -17.23 -12.80
C LEU A 146 -15.63 -15.75 -12.41
N GLU A 147 -14.46 -15.12 -12.30
CA GLU A 147 -14.35 -13.69 -12.06
C GLU A 147 -15.14 -12.88 -13.10
N ARG A 148 -14.98 -13.17 -14.39
CA ARG A 148 -15.74 -12.51 -15.46
C ARG A 148 -17.25 -12.66 -15.29
N ARG A 149 -17.74 -13.84 -14.89
CA ARG A 149 -19.17 -14.05 -14.62
C ARG A 149 -19.65 -13.25 -13.42
N ILE A 150 -18.87 -13.23 -12.34
CA ILE A 150 -19.17 -12.44 -11.14
C ILE A 150 -19.20 -10.95 -11.51
N ARG A 151 -18.17 -10.41 -12.17
CA ARG A 151 -18.12 -9.02 -12.66
C ARG A 151 -19.32 -8.68 -13.54
N ALA A 152 -19.67 -9.55 -14.48
CA ALA A 152 -20.82 -9.33 -15.37
C ALA A 152 -22.14 -9.27 -14.61
N LYS A 153 -22.30 -10.06 -13.54
CA LYS A 153 -23.50 -10.06 -12.68
C LYS A 153 -23.66 -8.75 -11.91
N TYR A 154 -22.56 -8.12 -11.51
CA TYR A 154 -22.56 -6.88 -10.71
C TYR A 154 -22.29 -5.61 -11.54
N SER A 155 -22.22 -5.71 -12.88
CA SER A 155 -21.82 -4.59 -13.75
C SER A 155 -22.77 -3.40 -13.74
N SER A 156 -24.04 -3.61 -13.38
CA SER A 156 -25.06 -2.56 -13.25
C SER A 156 -25.21 -2.01 -11.84
N MET A 157 -24.38 -2.46 -10.89
CA MET A 157 -24.45 -2.10 -9.48
C MET A 157 -23.24 -1.22 -9.13
N ASP A 158 -23.41 0.10 -9.19
CA ASP A 158 -22.33 1.08 -8.95
C ASP A 158 -21.75 1.01 -7.52
N ASP A 159 -22.49 0.39 -6.60
CA ASP A 159 -22.15 0.21 -5.21
C ASP A 159 -21.47 -1.14 -4.90
N VAL A 160 -21.18 -1.95 -5.91
CA VAL A 160 -20.47 -3.23 -5.78
C VAL A 160 -19.16 -3.19 -6.55
N VAL A 161 -18.05 -3.45 -5.84
CA VAL A 161 -16.71 -3.49 -6.44
C VAL A 161 -16.18 -4.91 -6.38
N VAL A 162 -16.04 -5.53 -7.55
CA VAL A 162 -15.41 -6.86 -7.65
C VAL A 162 -13.89 -6.68 -7.82
N VAL A 163 -13.13 -7.22 -6.88
CA VAL A 163 -11.68 -7.21 -6.85
C VAL A 163 -11.18 -8.60 -7.28
N GLY A 164 -10.44 -8.63 -8.39
CA GLY A 164 -9.90 -9.87 -8.94
C GLY A 164 -8.64 -10.33 -8.22
N PRO A 165 -8.17 -11.56 -8.49
CA PRO A 165 -6.99 -12.15 -7.86
C PRO A 165 -5.77 -11.25 -7.73
N LYS A 166 -5.31 -10.65 -8.84
CA LYS A 166 -4.08 -9.85 -8.84
C LYS A 166 -4.15 -8.63 -7.93
N LYS A 167 -5.30 -7.95 -7.94
CA LYS A 167 -5.55 -6.76 -7.10
C LYS A 167 -5.79 -7.14 -5.65
N ALA A 168 -6.46 -8.27 -5.42
CA ALA A 168 -6.65 -8.80 -4.08
C ALA A 168 -5.30 -9.16 -3.46
N TRP A 169 -4.41 -9.82 -4.22
CA TRP A 169 -3.07 -10.15 -3.78
C TRP A 169 -2.22 -8.90 -3.53
N ALA A 170 -2.20 -7.96 -4.49
CA ALA A 170 -1.46 -6.71 -4.35
C ALA A 170 -1.82 -6.00 -3.04
N PHE A 171 -3.11 -5.85 -2.73
CA PHE A 171 -3.54 -5.22 -1.48
C PHE A 171 -3.23 -6.07 -0.23
N TYR A 172 -3.38 -7.39 -0.32
CA TYR A 172 -3.07 -8.33 0.76
C TYR A 172 -1.59 -8.27 1.18
N SER A 173 -0.68 -8.18 0.21
CA SER A 173 0.78 -8.23 0.42
C SER A 173 1.43 -6.92 0.84
N LEU A 174 0.70 -5.79 0.77
CA LEU A 174 1.24 -4.48 1.15
C LEU A 174 1.72 -4.49 2.59
N HIS A 175 2.90 -3.97 2.86
CA HIS A 175 3.39 -3.78 4.20
C HIS A 175 2.76 -2.53 4.84
N ASP A 176 2.75 -2.48 6.18
CA ASP A 176 2.13 -1.39 6.95
C ASP A 176 2.68 -0.01 6.57
N TYR A 177 3.99 0.08 6.31
CA TYR A 177 4.63 1.32 5.89
C TYR A 177 4.21 1.74 4.47
N GLU A 178 3.92 0.80 3.57
CA GLU A 178 3.48 1.09 2.19
C GLU A 178 2.07 1.66 2.21
N ILE A 179 1.18 1.06 3.01
CA ILE A 179 -0.18 1.59 3.21
C ILE A 179 -0.11 2.99 3.80
N ALA A 180 0.67 3.17 4.87
CA ALA A 180 0.77 4.46 5.53
C ALA A 180 1.38 5.54 4.61
N ALA A 181 2.43 5.21 3.85
CA ALA A 181 3.06 6.12 2.89
C ALA A 181 2.09 6.50 1.76
N HIS A 182 1.36 5.53 1.21
CA HIS A 182 0.38 5.78 0.15
C HIS A 182 -0.83 6.60 0.65
N CYS A 183 -1.33 6.32 1.86
CA CYS A 183 -2.35 7.16 2.47
C CYS A 183 -1.84 8.59 2.69
N ALA A 184 -0.61 8.76 3.18
CA ALA A 184 -0.02 10.08 3.37
C ALA A 184 0.20 10.82 2.05
N SER A 185 0.60 10.11 0.98
CA SER A 185 0.84 10.70 -0.35
C SER A 185 -0.44 11.28 -0.95
N ILE A 186 -1.60 10.67 -0.69
CA ILE A 186 -2.91 11.17 -1.14
C ILE A 186 -3.46 12.23 -0.20
N LEU A 187 -3.48 11.96 1.11
CA LEU A 187 -4.09 12.85 2.11
C LEU A 187 -3.33 14.16 2.26
N CYS A 188 -2.01 14.13 2.15
CA CYS A 188 -1.12 15.26 2.36
C CYS A 188 -0.52 15.81 1.06
N ASP A 189 -1.09 15.50 -0.12
CA ASP A 189 -0.51 15.87 -1.43
C ASP A 189 -0.24 17.38 -1.62
N GLY A 190 -1.00 18.21 -0.92
CA GLY A 190 -0.86 19.67 -0.89
C GLY A 190 0.03 20.20 0.25
N ASP A 191 0.61 19.33 1.07
CA ASP A 191 1.48 19.73 2.18
C ASP A 191 2.78 20.33 1.62
N TYR A 192 3.13 21.53 2.11
CA TYR A 192 4.28 22.27 1.60
C TYR A 192 5.60 21.52 1.80
N VAL A 193 5.81 20.85 2.94
CA VAL A 193 7.05 20.12 3.22
C VAL A 193 7.15 18.90 2.30
N LEU A 194 6.04 18.19 2.10
CA LEU A 194 5.99 17.05 1.18
C LEU A 194 6.29 17.46 -0.27
N GLN A 195 5.67 18.55 -0.74
CA GLN A 195 5.91 19.07 -2.10
C GLN A 195 7.37 19.47 -2.30
N ARG A 196 7.97 20.16 -1.33
CA ARG A 196 9.37 20.60 -1.40
C ARG A 196 10.34 19.43 -1.34
N ALA A 197 10.03 18.38 -0.57
CA ALA A 197 10.81 17.14 -0.58
C ALA A 197 10.78 16.48 -1.97
N ARG A 198 9.61 16.35 -2.60
CA ARG A 198 9.50 15.82 -3.98
C ARG A 198 10.26 16.67 -4.98
N GLU A 199 10.09 18.00 -4.92
CA GLU A 199 10.84 18.95 -5.77
C GLU A 199 12.36 18.78 -5.64
N SER A 200 12.87 18.57 -4.42
CA SER A 200 14.30 18.37 -4.18
C SER A 200 14.86 17.09 -4.81
N LEU A 201 13.98 16.11 -5.08
CA LEU A 201 14.34 14.82 -5.65
C LEU A 201 14.10 14.73 -7.17
N ASN A 202 13.31 15.62 -7.76
CA ASN A 202 12.89 15.57 -9.17
C ASN A 202 14.06 15.52 -10.17
N ASP A 203 15.20 16.09 -9.81
CA ASP A 203 16.37 16.15 -10.68
C ASP A 203 17.21 14.87 -10.65
N PHE A 204 16.88 13.89 -9.80
CA PHE A 204 17.59 12.62 -9.61
C PHE A 204 16.84 11.46 -10.28
N LYS A 205 17.59 10.45 -10.75
CA LYS A 205 16.99 9.18 -11.20
C LYS A 205 16.42 8.41 -10.00
N ALA A 206 15.50 7.45 -10.24
CA ALA A 206 14.85 6.70 -9.17
C ALA A 206 15.84 5.96 -8.24
N SER A 207 16.86 5.32 -8.81
CA SER A 207 18.00 4.71 -8.08
C SER A 207 18.71 5.73 -7.17
N GLN A 208 19.06 6.90 -7.72
CA GLN A 208 19.72 7.98 -6.98
C GLN A 208 18.83 8.58 -5.88
N GLN A 209 17.52 8.70 -6.12
CA GLN A 209 16.56 9.16 -5.11
C GLN A 209 16.54 8.19 -3.93
N ARG A 210 16.52 6.87 -4.18
CA ARG A 210 16.58 5.84 -3.13
C ARG A 210 17.87 5.93 -2.31
N MET A 211 19.01 5.99 -2.98
CA MET A 211 20.33 6.13 -2.36
C MET A 211 20.41 7.40 -1.50
N LEU A 212 19.94 8.54 -2.02
CA LEU A 212 19.96 9.81 -1.32
C LEU A 212 19.07 9.81 -0.06
N ILE A 213 17.84 9.27 -0.17
CA ILE A 213 16.95 9.12 0.98
C ILE A 213 17.62 8.24 2.04
N ALA A 214 18.18 7.09 1.65
CA ALA A 214 18.88 6.19 2.57
C ALA A 214 20.04 6.89 3.28
N TRP A 215 20.88 7.60 2.51
CA TRP A 215 22.07 8.27 3.03
C TRP A 215 21.73 9.35 4.06
N VAL A 216 20.75 10.21 3.77
CA VAL A 216 20.31 11.27 4.69
C VAL A 216 19.78 10.65 5.98
N LEU A 217 19.01 9.56 5.89
CA LEU A 217 18.41 8.90 7.04
C LEU A 217 19.43 8.21 7.92
N LEU A 218 20.39 7.48 7.34
CA LEU A 218 21.47 6.84 8.09
C LEU A 218 22.27 7.86 8.92
N GLN A 219 22.56 9.02 8.33
CA GLN A 219 23.24 10.12 9.03
C GLN A 219 22.40 10.71 10.18
N LEU A 220 21.08 10.86 9.99
CA LEU A 220 20.16 11.29 11.05
C LEU A 220 20.04 10.25 12.18
N GLU A 221 20.32 8.98 11.89
CA GLU A 221 20.36 7.88 12.87
C GLU A 221 21.69 7.79 13.64
N GLY A 222 22.68 8.61 13.25
CA GLY A 222 23.95 8.73 13.93
C GLY A 222 25.09 8.00 13.24
N GLU A 223 24.87 7.42 12.07
CA GLU A 223 25.96 6.88 11.25
C GLU A 223 26.82 8.02 10.76
N ARG A 224 28.07 8.09 11.25
CA ARG A 224 28.94 9.23 10.99
C ARG A 224 29.47 9.23 9.56
N TYR A 225 29.76 8.07 9.01
CA TYR A 225 30.17 7.88 7.63
C TYR A 225 29.48 6.64 7.09
N VAL A 226 29.11 6.68 5.81
CA VAL A 226 28.39 5.60 5.14
C VAL A 226 29.24 5.12 3.96
N ASP A 227 29.30 3.81 3.81
CA ASP A 227 29.98 3.14 2.71
C ASP A 227 29.15 3.22 1.43
N VAL A 228 29.80 3.50 0.30
CA VAL A 228 29.14 3.63 -1.00
C VAL A 228 28.53 2.31 -1.47
N GLY A 229 29.17 1.18 -1.19
CA GLY A 229 28.63 -0.14 -1.50
C GLY A 229 27.32 -0.40 -0.74
N GLU A 230 27.26 -0.03 0.54
CA GLU A 230 26.01 -0.12 1.32
C GLU A 230 24.90 0.75 0.72
N LEU A 231 25.23 1.95 0.23
CA LEU A 231 24.24 2.82 -0.41
C LEU A 231 23.74 2.27 -1.75
N GLN A 232 24.59 1.56 -2.50
CA GLN A 232 24.19 0.93 -3.76
C GLN A 232 23.12 -0.14 -3.57
N ASP A 233 23.14 -0.86 -2.44
CA ASP A 233 22.10 -1.83 -2.08
C ASP A 233 20.70 -1.18 -1.97
N TYR A 234 20.63 0.09 -1.56
CA TYR A 234 19.37 0.85 -1.57
C TYR A 234 18.99 1.35 -2.96
N GLY A 235 19.95 1.42 -3.88
CA GLY A 235 19.74 1.77 -5.28
C GLY A 235 18.86 0.76 -6.01
N VAL A 236 18.94 -0.52 -5.66
CA VAL A 236 18.12 -1.59 -6.24
C VAL A 236 16.65 -1.37 -5.87
N GLY A 237 15.77 -1.24 -6.87
CA GLY A 237 14.33 -1.10 -6.63
C GLY A 237 13.76 -2.31 -5.88
N TYR A 238 12.86 -2.08 -4.92
CA TYR A 238 12.16 -3.17 -4.22
C TYR A 238 11.30 -3.96 -5.22
N GLY A 239 11.74 -5.17 -5.59
CA GLY A 239 11.06 -6.02 -6.57
C GLY A 239 11.46 -5.79 -8.04
N ALA A 240 12.53 -5.04 -8.30
CA ALA A 240 13.17 -5.01 -9.61
C ALA A 240 14.13 -6.21 -9.73
N ASP A 241 13.80 -7.16 -10.60
CA ASP A 241 14.80 -8.07 -11.15
C ASP A 241 15.66 -7.24 -12.12
N ASP A 242 16.98 -7.21 -11.87
CA ASP A 242 18.03 -6.73 -12.78
C ASP A 242 18.03 -5.22 -13.14
N GLU A 243 18.34 -4.32 -12.20
CA GLU A 243 19.20 -3.18 -12.56
C GLU A 243 20.63 -3.74 -12.64
N GLU A 244 21.28 -3.72 -13.82
CA GLU A 244 22.65 -4.22 -13.97
C GLU A 244 23.58 -3.45 -13.00
N ASP A 245 24.41 -4.14 -12.21
CA ASP A 245 25.30 -3.54 -11.19
C ASP A 245 26.16 -2.37 -11.74
N ASP A 246 26.45 -2.38 -13.04
CA ASP A 246 27.17 -1.34 -13.75
C ASP A 246 26.39 0.01 -13.79
N ASP A 247 25.06 -0.03 -13.92
CA ASP A 247 24.20 1.17 -13.93
C ASP A 247 24.12 1.82 -12.53
N LEU A 248 24.10 1.00 -11.46
CA LEU A 248 24.08 1.51 -10.08
C LEU A 248 25.38 2.18 -9.68
N SER A 249 26.51 1.67 -10.18
CA SER A 249 27.83 2.27 -9.97
C SER A 249 27.96 3.62 -10.66
N GLU A 250 27.47 3.75 -11.90
CA GLU A 250 27.43 5.03 -12.59
C GLU A 250 26.47 6.01 -11.89
N ASP A 251 25.29 5.55 -11.49
CA ASP A 251 24.29 6.39 -10.81
C ASP A 251 24.79 6.91 -9.47
N MET A 252 25.52 6.09 -8.73
CA MET A 252 26.18 6.46 -7.49
C MET A 252 27.29 7.49 -7.70
N ALA A 253 28.16 7.28 -8.69
CA ALA A 253 29.21 8.24 -9.03
C ALA A 253 28.62 9.60 -9.43
N ASN A 254 27.54 9.59 -10.22
CA ASN A 254 26.79 10.79 -10.58
C ASN A 254 26.11 11.46 -9.38
N LEU A 255 25.61 10.67 -8.42
CA LEU A 255 25.04 11.21 -7.18
C LEU A 255 26.12 11.91 -6.34
N ILE A 256 27.30 11.28 -6.16
CA ILE A 256 28.44 11.85 -5.43
C ILE A 256 28.89 13.16 -6.07
N ASP A 257 29.15 13.21 -7.38
CA ASP A 257 29.58 14.43 -8.10
C ASP A 257 28.58 15.59 -7.92
N ARG A 258 27.29 15.27 -7.81
CA ARG A 258 26.27 16.28 -7.52
C ARG A 258 26.34 16.71 -6.06
N LEU A 259 26.39 15.78 -5.11
CA LEU A 259 26.41 16.11 -3.68
C LEU A 259 27.67 16.89 -3.29
N GLU A 260 28.83 16.64 -3.91
CA GLU A 260 30.05 17.44 -3.74
C GLU A 260 29.82 18.93 -4.06
N ARG A 261 28.90 19.24 -4.98
CA ARG A 261 28.59 20.62 -5.39
C ARG A 261 27.54 21.30 -4.52
N TYR A 262 26.69 20.53 -3.82
CA TYR A 262 25.47 21.06 -3.21
C TYR A 262 25.30 20.76 -1.71
N ALA A 263 25.99 19.75 -1.16
CA ALA A 263 25.67 19.20 0.17
C ALA A 263 26.89 19.02 1.11
N ASP A 264 27.99 19.73 0.84
CA ASP A 264 29.23 19.70 1.65
C ASP A 264 29.66 18.27 2.03
N LEU A 265 29.94 17.46 1.01
CA LEU A 265 30.37 16.06 1.16
C LEU A 265 31.73 15.97 1.88
N GLU A 266 31.79 15.28 3.01
CA GLU A 266 33.01 14.96 3.73
C GLU A 266 33.52 13.56 3.34
N TYR A 267 34.69 13.49 2.71
CA TYR A 267 35.36 12.24 2.36
C TYR A 267 36.26 11.74 3.50
N LEU A 268 36.15 10.45 3.86
CA LEU A 268 37.03 9.82 4.85
C LEU A 268 38.14 8.98 4.18
N ASP A 269 37.74 7.99 3.40
CA ASP A 269 38.62 7.08 2.66
C ASP A 269 37.85 6.48 1.47
N GLY A 270 38.55 5.71 0.62
CA GLY A 270 38.17 5.20 -0.71
C GLY A 270 36.69 5.26 -1.10
N GLU A 271 35.83 4.66 -0.26
CA GLU A 271 34.42 4.43 -0.53
C GLU A 271 33.50 4.98 0.59
N THR A 272 34.06 5.73 1.55
CA THR A 272 33.36 6.14 2.77
C THR A 272 33.17 7.66 2.82
N TYR A 273 31.90 8.09 2.92
CA TYR A 273 31.53 9.50 2.83
C TYR A 273 30.51 9.90 3.91
N LYS A 274 30.47 11.20 4.17
CA LYS A 274 29.48 11.84 5.05
C LYS A 274 28.82 13.00 4.31
N ILE A 275 27.50 13.11 4.47
CA ILE A 275 26.74 14.29 4.04
C ILE A 275 26.24 15.04 5.27
N ASP A 276 26.07 16.34 5.17
CA ASP A 276 25.28 17.09 6.15
C ASP A 276 23.78 16.95 5.82
N PRO A 277 22.97 16.27 6.65
CA PRO A 277 21.54 16.17 6.43
C PRO A 277 20.85 17.54 6.32
N SER A 278 21.44 18.60 6.88
CA SER A 278 20.90 19.95 6.83
C SER A 278 20.80 20.52 5.39
N ALA A 279 21.54 19.93 4.44
CA ALA A 279 21.40 20.23 3.01
C ALA A 279 20.04 19.78 2.44
N PHE A 280 19.33 18.87 3.12
CA PHE A 280 18.02 18.35 2.76
C PHE A 280 17.01 18.53 3.91
N PRO A 281 16.68 19.79 4.27
CA PRO A 281 15.86 20.07 5.44
C PRO A 281 14.44 19.50 5.33
N GLU A 282 13.91 19.36 4.12
CA GLU A 282 12.60 18.75 3.87
C GLU A 282 12.61 17.25 4.19
N LEU A 283 13.66 16.51 3.77
CA LEU A 283 13.81 15.09 4.10
C LEU A 283 14.00 14.90 5.61
N CYS A 284 14.77 15.78 6.27
CA CYS A 284 14.91 15.78 7.72
C CYS A 284 13.56 15.97 8.42
N ALA A 285 12.76 16.95 7.96
CA ALA A 285 11.45 17.23 8.53
C ALA A 285 10.48 16.05 8.38
N LEU A 286 10.46 15.41 7.21
CA LEU A 286 9.64 14.23 6.96
C LEU A 286 10.09 13.03 7.82
N TYR A 287 11.40 12.81 7.95
CA TYR A 287 11.93 11.75 8.81
C TYR A 287 11.53 11.94 10.28
N PHE A 288 11.64 13.14 10.82
CA PHE A 288 11.23 13.39 12.21
C PHE A 288 9.70 13.33 12.40
N ASP A 289 8.90 13.79 11.44
CA ASP A 289 7.44 13.58 11.47
C ASP A 289 7.10 12.08 11.47
N LEU A 290 7.76 11.29 10.59
CA LEU A 290 7.59 9.85 10.52
C LEU A 290 7.93 9.16 11.85
N ARG A 291 9.07 9.50 12.45
CA ARG A 291 9.50 8.95 13.74
C ARG A 291 8.52 9.24 14.86
N VAL A 292 8.03 10.48 14.96
CA VAL A 292 7.14 10.89 16.03
C VAL A 292 5.73 10.35 15.83
N ARG A 293 5.23 10.36 14.59
CA ARG A 293 3.83 10.02 14.27
C ARG A 293 3.61 8.52 14.09
N HIS A 294 4.58 7.80 13.53
CA HIS A 294 4.45 6.37 13.20
C HIS A 294 5.40 5.47 14.01
N GLY A 295 6.41 6.03 14.70
CA GLY A 295 7.39 5.22 15.43
C GLY A 295 8.31 4.39 14.53
N ILE A 296 8.41 4.73 13.24
CA ILE A 296 9.21 3.99 12.24
C ILE A 296 10.63 4.58 12.18
N SER A 297 11.64 3.71 12.14
CA SER A 297 13.07 4.05 12.00
C SER A 297 13.81 3.02 11.13
N GLY A 298 15.10 3.25 10.88
CA GLY A 298 15.97 2.36 10.12
C GLY A 298 15.48 2.10 8.69
N GLY A 299 15.70 0.88 8.20
CA GLY A 299 15.25 0.47 6.86
C GLY A 299 13.75 0.65 6.61
N GLY A 300 12.91 0.57 7.66
CA GLY A 300 11.48 0.85 7.53
C GLY A 300 11.18 2.32 7.20
N ALA A 301 11.98 3.25 7.73
CA ALA A 301 11.82 4.68 7.43
C ALA A 301 12.27 5.02 6.02
N ILE A 302 13.36 4.39 5.56
CA ILE A 302 13.86 4.51 4.18
C ILE A 302 12.79 4.06 3.20
N ARG A 303 12.21 2.86 3.41
CA ARG A 303 11.15 2.31 2.56
C ARG A 303 9.89 3.19 2.56
N TYR A 304 9.47 3.65 3.73
CA TYR A 304 8.32 4.56 3.85
C TYR A 304 8.54 5.84 3.05
N LEU A 305 9.67 6.53 3.24
CA LEU A 305 9.92 7.81 2.56
C LEU A 305 10.11 7.62 1.06
N HIS A 306 10.71 6.51 0.62
CA HIS A 306 10.73 6.16 -0.79
C HIS A 306 9.31 6.04 -1.34
N SER A 307 8.44 5.20 -0.75
CA SER A 307 7.05 5.03 -1.19
C SER A 307 6.20 6.31 -1.13
N LEU A 308 6.57 7.28 -0.30
CA LEU A 308 5.87 8.55 -0.15
C LEU A 308 6.29 9.58 -1.23
N LEU A 309 7.56 9.55 -1.62
CA LEU A 309 8.21 10.59 -2.42
C LEU A 309 8.44 10.21 -3.88
N VAL A 310 8.53 8.92 -4.19
CA VAL A 310 8.85 8.35 -5.52
C VAL A 310 7.67 7.53 -6.02
#